data_AF-A0A2K3DC03-F1
#
_entry.id   AF-A0A2K3DC03-F1
#
_cell.length_a   1.000
_cell.length_b   1.000
_cell.length_c   1.000
_cell.angle_alpha   90.00
_cell.angle_beta   90.00
_cell.angle_gamma   90.00
#
_symmetry.space_group_name_H-M   'P 1'
#
loop_
_entity.id
_entity.type
_entity.pdbx_description
1 polymer ?
#
loop_
_entity_poly.entity_id
_entity_poly.type
_entity_poly.pdbx_seq_one_letter_code
_entity_poly.pdbx_strand_id
1 'polypeptide(L)'
;MALEPLESNEHSIRFKVMEEGGVSLVAVTEEVLCTKTGGEHADGGRARALELLQIGAVYVGFPQKGLDHINWVRSTDLPVAVTAAHVERGHYVRVHPAPKRYPACYCKDWPSRVLHCDDDLIVVNKPPGLPCMRHESNATEELAACVGKALGVEGLEVCHRLDQWTTGVVVLSRHKAANKEFKRSLQNYP
;
A
#
# COMPACT_ATOMS: atom_id res chain seq x y z
N MET A 1 -2.03 18.55 -19.13
CA MET A 1 -1.45 18.52 -17.77
C MET A 1 0.05 18.74 -17.87
N ALA A 2 0.64 19.59 -17.03
CA ALA A 2 2.08 19.84 -17.08
C ALA A 2 2.82 18.92 -16.09
N LEU A 3 3.47 17.87 -16.61
CA LEU A 3 4.28 16.92 -15.84
C LEU A 3 5.72 16.89 -16.35
N GLU A 4 6.68 16.96 -15.44
CA GLU A 4 8.10 16.82 -15.76
C GLU A 4 8.58 15.41 -15.38
N PRO A 5 9.05 14.57 -16.32
CA PRO A 5 9.55 13.24 -16.03
C PRO A 5 10.84 13.31 -15.21
N LEU A 6 11.01 12.37 -14.29
CA LEU A 6 12.21 12.21 -13.48
C LEU A 6 12.86 10.86 -13.74
N GLU A 7 14.08 10.68 -13.24
CA GLU A 7 14.77 9.40 -13.31
C GLU A 7 13.88 8.30 -12.73
N SER A 8 13.52 7.38 -13.62
CA SER A 8 12.62 6.27 -13.39
C SER A 8 13.42 4.98 -13.48
N ASN A 9 12.97 3.94 -12.79
CA ASN A 9 13.56 2.61 -12.90
C ASN A 9 12.57 1.63 -13.54
N GLU A 10 13.00 0.39 -13.75
CA GLU A 10 12.15 -0.63 -14.39
C GLU A 10 10.80 -0.83 -13.67
N HIS A 11 10.79 -0.64 -12.34
CA HIS A 11 9.65 -0.95 -11.47
C HIS A 11 8.77 0.26 -11.11
N SER A 12 9.21 1.50 -11.36
CA SER A 12 8.48 2.70 -10.98
C SER A 12 8.78 3.89 -11.89
N ILE A 13 7.75 4.68 -12.15
CA ILE A 13 7.81 5.91 -12.95
C ILE A 13 7.61 7.10 -12.02
N ARG A 14 8.38 8.17 -12.22
CA ARG A 14 8.35 9.36 -11.38
C ARG A 14 8.16 10.62 -12.19
N PHE A 15 7.31 11.50 -11.68
CA PHE A 15 7.04 12.81 -12.27
C PHE A 15 6.97 13.88 -11.21
N LYS A 16 7.28 15.11 -11.61
CA LYS A 16 7.01 16.33 -10.85
C LYS A 16 5.82 17.05 -11.46
N VAL A 17 4.88 17.49 -10.64
CA VAL A 17 3.72 18.26 -11.07
C VAL A 17 4.14 19.72 -11.26
N MET A 18 3.89 20.28 -12.44
CA MET A 18 4.28 21.65 -12.79
C MET A 18 3.08 22.59 -12.97
N GLU A 19 1.87 22.04 -12.97
CA GLU A 19 0.61 22.74 -13.14
C GLU A 19 0.18 23.50 -11.89
N GLU A 20 -0.33 24.72 -12.05
CA GLU A 20 -0.82 25.57 -10.95
C GLU A 20 -2.26 25.19 -10.57
N GLY A 21 -2.61 25.36 -9.28
CA GLY A 21 -3.98 25.12 -8.80
C GLY A 21 -4.27 23.68 -8.32
N GLY A 22 -3.27 22.80 -8.31
CA GLY A 22 -3.39 21.44 -7.82
C GLY A 22 -4.08 20.51 -8.83
N VAL A 23 -3.53 19.31 -9.03
CA VAL A 23 -4.05 18.36 -10.03
C VAL A 23 -4.58 17.12 -9.33
N SER A 24 -5.71 16.58 -9.78
CA SER A 24 -6.24 15.31 -9.28
C SER A 24 -5.20 14.20 -9.39
N LEU A 25 -4.95 13.48 -8.29
CA LEU A 25 -4.00 12.37 -8.26
C LEU A 25 -4.41 11.24 -9.22
N VAL A 26 -5.71 11.02 -9.42
CA VAL A 26 -6.22 10.07 -10.41
C VAL A 26 -5.79 10.50 -11.81
N ALA A 27 -6.06 11.75 -12.18
CA ALA A 27 -5.69 12.27 -13.49
C ALA A 27 -4.17 12.21 -13.73
N VAL A 28 -3.36 12.60 -12.73
CA VAL A 28 -1.89 12.50 -12.84
C VAL A 28 -1.48 11.05 -13.08
N THR A 29 -2.06 10.10 -12.35
CA THR A 29 -1.75 8.68 -12.52
C THR A 29 -2.14 8.18 -13.91
N GLU A 30 -3.28 8.61 -14.46
CA GLU A 30 -3.70 8.30 -15.83
C GLU A 30 -2.68 8.78 -16.87
N GLU A 31 -2.28 10.06 -16.77
CA GLU A 31 -1.29 10.67 -17.66
C GLU A 31 0.05 9.92 -17.60
N VAL A 32 0.52 9.60 -16.38
CA VAL A 32 1.75 8.83 -16.15
C VAL A 32 1.69 7.46 -16.83
N LEU A 33 0.54 6.78 -16.82
CA LEU A 33 0.39 5.49 -17.49
C LEU A 33 0.43 5.63 -19.02
N CYS A 34 -0.22 6.64 -19.59
CA CYS A 34 -0.21 6.91 -21.03
C CYS A 34 1.21 7.14 -21.58
N THR A 35 2.08 7.81 -20.82
CA THR A 35 3.46 8.07 -21.24
C THR A 35 4.32 6.80 -21.36
N LYS A 36 4.02 5.71 -20.63
CA LYS A 36 4.79 4.46 -20.69
C LYS A 36 4.32 3.51 -21.79
N THR A 37 3.05 3.57 -22.19
CA THR A 37 2.43 2.59 -23.10
C THR A 37 2.44 3.01 -24.58
N GLY A 38 3.07 4.13 -24.94
CA GLY A 38 3.16 4.55 -26.35
C GLY A 38 1.82 4.92 -26.98
N GLY A 39 0.83 5.32 -26.19
CA GLY A 39 -0.46 5.83 -26.68
C GLY A 39 -1.48 4.76 -27.11
N GLU A 40 -1.15 3.47 -27.12
CA GLU A 40 -2.11 2.42 -27.41
C GLU A 40 -2.70 1.84 -26.12
N HIS A 41 -3.88 2.33 -25.72
CA HIS A 41 -5.03 1.50 -25.32
C HIS A 41 -6.25 2.40 -25.05
N ALA A 42 -7.29 2.13 -25.84
CA ALA A 42 -8.64 2.61 -25.66
C ALA A 42 -9.21 2.22 -24.27
N ASP A 43 -9.99 3.13 -23.68
CA ASP A 43 -11.00 2.90 -22.65
C ASP A 43 -10.56 2.53 -21.20
N GLY A 44 -9.28 2.24 -20.92
CA GLY A 44 -8.84 1.64 -19.63
C GLY A 44 -8.04 2.49 -18.63
N GLY A 45 -7.57 3.70 -19.00
CA GLY A 45 -6.59 4.48 -18.22
C GLY A 45 -7.05 4.82 -16.80
N ARG A 46 -8.26 5.37 -16.67
CA ARG A 46 -8.85 5.75 -15.37
C ARG A 46 -9.09 4.57 -14.44
N ALA A 47 -9.68 3.50 -14.96
CA ALA A 47 -9.95 2.30 -14.18
C ALA A 47 -8.65 1.71 -13.63
N ARG A 48 -7.62 1.64 -14.47
CA ARG A 48 -6.29 1.18 -14.06
C ARG A 48 -5.64 2.13 -13.05
N ALA A 49 -5.72 3.44 -13.25
CA ALA A 49 -5.21 4.43 -12.30
C ALA A 49 -5.86 4.29 -10.92
N LEU A 50 -7.19 4.13 -10.88
CA LEU A 50 -7.94 3.89 -9.65
C LEU A 50 -7.53 2.57 -8.97
N GLU A 51 -7.36 1.49 -9.73
CA GLU A 51 -6.86 0.22 -9.20
C GLU A 51 -5.47 0.38 -8.55
N LEU A 52 -4.55 1.05 -9.24
CA LEU A 52 -3.19 1.31 -8.72
C LEU A 52 -3.22 2.18 -7.46
N LEU A 53 -4.09 3.19 -7.41
CA LEU A 53 -4.28 4.02 -6.22
C LEU A 53 -4.85 3.22 -5.05
N GLN A 54 -5.85 2.38 -5.29
CA GLN A 54 -6.52 1.57 -4.28
C GLN A 54 -5.64 0.45 -3.72
N ILE A 55 -4.81 -0.16 -4.56
CA ILE A 55 -3.85 -1.20 -4.14
C ILE A 55 -2.61 -0.60 -3.44
N GLY A 56 -2.47 0.73 -3.45
CA GLY A 56 -1.34 1.44 -2.84
C GLY A 56 -0.09 1.46 -3.70
N ALA A 57 -0.20 1.28 -5.01
CA ALA A 57 0.91 1.30 -5.97
C ALA A 57 1.36 2.73 -6.36
N VAL A 58 0.73 3.77 -5.81
CA VAL A 58 1.03 5.17 -6.10
C VAL A 58 1.47 5.90 -4.84
N TYR A 59 2.43 6.80 -4.98
CA TYR A 59 2.93 7.66 -3.91
C TYR A 59 2.92 9.12 -4.32
N VAL A 60 2.63 9.99 -3.35
CA VAL A 60 2.80 11.44 -3.44
C VAL A 60 4.04 11.82 -2.64
N GLY A 61 4.96 12.52 -3.30
CA GLY A 61 6.19 13.02 -2.69
C GLY A 61 6.06 14.49 -2.34
N PHE A 62 6.29 14.82 -1.07
CA PHE A 62 6.26 16.17 -0.53
C PHE A 62 7.72 16.65 -0.34
N PRO A 63 8.18 17.66 -1.09
CA PRO A 63 9.49 18.26 -0.85
C PRO A 63 9.51 18.91 0.54
N GLN A 64 10.61 18.73 1.28
CA GLN A 64 10.81 19.40 2.56
C GLN A 64 11.66 20.65 2.37
N LYS A 65 11.21 21.78 2.92
CA LYS A 65 11.92 23.06 2.80
C LYS A 65 13.32 22.96 3.42
N GLY A 66 14.34 23.25 2.62
CA GLY A 66 15.74 23.26 3.07
C GLY A 66 16.41 21.90 3.15
N LEU A 67 15.77 20.83 2.68
CA LEU A 67 16.34 19.48 2.61
C LEU A 67 16.23 18.95 1.19
N ASP A 68 17.26 18.24 0.73
CA ASP A 68 17.23 17.46 -0.52
C ASP A 68 16.56 16.09 -0.29
N HIS A 69 15.44 16.11 0.43
CA HIS A 69 14.69 14.92 0.81
C HIS A 69 13.21 15.08 0.48
N ILE A 70 12.66 14.07 -0.19
CA ILE A 70 11.24 13.97 -0.53
C ILE A 70 10.58 13.01 0.45
N ASN A 71 9.58 13.48 1.18
CA ASN A 71 8.75 12.63 2.02
C ASN A 71 7.69 11.95 1.16
N TRP A 72 7.76 10.63 1.00
CA TRP A 72 6.83 9.86 0.19
C TRP A 72 5.70 9.30 1.04
N VAL A 73 4.46 9.67 0.73
CA VAL A 73 3.24 9.11 1.33
C VAL A 73 2.52 8.27 0.29
N ARG A 74 2.11 7.07 0.67
CA ARG A 74 1.37 6.16 -0.22
C ARG A 74 -0.06 6.66 -0.40
N SER A 75 -0.66 6.40 -1.56
CA SER A 75 -2.05 6.77 -1.86
C SER A 75 -3.06 6.27 -0.83
N THR A 76 -2.88 5.07 -0.28
CA THR A 76 -3.77 4.49 0.75
C THR A 76 -3.59 5.10 2.13
N ASP A 77 -2.51 5.84 2.35
CA ASP A 77 -2.14 6.42 3.64
C ASP A 77 -2.37 7.95 3.65
N LEU A 78 -2.92 8.50 2.55
CA LEU A 78 -3.34 9.89 2.47
C LEU A 78 -4.55 10.15 3.39
N PRO A 79 -4.67 11.35 3.98
CA PRO A 79 -5.79 11.70 4.87
C PRO A 79 -7.11 11.97 4.14
N VAL A 80 -7.15 11.71 2.83
CA VAL A 80 -8.31 11.93 1.96
C VAL A 80 -8.49 10.73 1.03
N ALA A 81 -9.71 10.48 0.59
CA ALA A 81 -9.97 9.44 -0.40
C ALA A 81 -9.15 9.69 -1.68
N VAL A 82 -8.63 8.62 -2.29
CA VAL A 82 -7.78 8.72 -3.49
C VAL A 82 -8.44 9.43 -4.66
N THR A 83 -9.78 9.41 -4.73
CA THR A 83 -10.59 10.11 -5.75
C THR A 83 -10.69 11.63 -5.50
N ALA A 84 -10.48 12.07 -4.27
CA ALA A 84 -10.47 13.47 -3.85
C ALA A 84 -9.05 14.03 -3.67
N ALA A 85 -8.03 13.18 -3.72
CA ALA A 85 -6.64 13.58 -3.55
C ALA A 85 -6.18 14.48 -4.71
N HIS A 86 -5.50 15.58 -4.35
CA HIS A 86 -4.85 16.51 -5.28
C HIS A 86 -3.36 16.59 -4.97
N VAL A 87 -2.57 16.88 -5.99
CA VAL A 87 -1.12 17.04 -5.92
C VAL A 87 -0.78 18.46 -6.37
N GLU A 88 -0.12 19.20 -5.48
CA GLU A 88 0.27 20.59 -5.71
C GLU A 88 1.44 20.72 -6.67
N ARG A 89 1.59 21.92 -7.25
CA ARG A 89 2.76 22.28 -8.04
C ARG A 89 4.04 22.07 -7.23
N GLY A 90 5.04 21.46 -7.86
CA GLY A 90 6.34 21.18 -7.26
C GLY A 90 6.38 19.89 -6.44
N HIS A 91 5.24 19.25 -6.17
CA HIS A 91 5.19 17.91 -5.58
C HIS A 91 5.43 16.83 -6.63
N TYR A 92 5.64 15.62 -6.13
CA TYR A 92 6.06 14.47 -6.92
C TYR A 92 5.01 13.38 -6.91
N VAL A 93 4.93 12.60 -7.99
CA VAL A 93 4.14 11.38 -8.05
C VAL A 93 5.03 10.23 -8.49
N ARG A 94 4.93 9.09 -7.79
CA ARG A 94 5.58 7.84 -8.17
C ARG A 94 4.53 6.77 -8.38
N VAL A 95 4.54 6.12 -9.54
CA VAL A 95 3.59 5.07 -9.92
C VAL A 95 4.35 3.77 -10.15
N HIS A 96 3.89 2.68 -9.53
CA HIS A 96 4.32 1.32 -9.84
C HIS A 96 3.31 0.70 -10.83
N PRO A 97 3.59 0.68 -12.15
CA PRO A 97 2.58 0.32 -13.16
C PRO A 97 2.22 -1.18 -13.17
N ALA A 98 3.13 -2.02 -12.68
CA ALA A 98 2.98 -3.47 -12.57
C ALA A 98 3.20 -3.90 -11.10
N PRO A 99 2.23 -3.65 -10.20
CA PRO A 99 2.38 -4.01 -8.80
C PRO A 99 2.42 -5.53 -8.63
N LYS A 100 3.18 -6.01 -7.64
CA LYS A 100 3.16 -7.44 -7.30
C LYS A 100 1.76 -7.84 -6.86
N ARG A 101 1.34 -9.05 -7.23
CA ARG A 101 0.03 -9.60 -6.88
C ARG A 101 0.16 -10.87 -6.05
N TYR A 102 -0.71 -11.03 -5.06
CA TYR A 102 -0.71 -12.17 -4.14
C TYR A 102 -2.09 -12.84 -4.12
N PRO A 103 -2.40 -13.75 -5.07
CA PRO A 103 -3.72 -14.36 -5.20
C PRO A 103 -4.25 -15.07 -3.94
N ALA A 104 -3.34 -15.51 -3.05
CA ALA A 104 -3.69 -16.09 -1.75
C ALA A 104 -4.52 -15.15 -0.86
N CYS A 105 -4.52 -13.83 -1.11
CA CYS A 105 -5.37 -12.88 -0.37
C CYS A 105 -6.87 -13.11 -0.59
N TYR A 106 -7.26 -13.65 -1.75
CA TYR A 106 -8.64 -13.89 -2.15
C TYR A 106 -9.22 -15.21 -1.61
N CYS A 107 -8.53 -15.82 -0.66
CA CYS A 107 -9.05 -16.98 0.07
C CYS A 107 -10.37 -16.60 0.75
N LYS A 108 -11.44 -17.38 0.52
CA LYS A 108 -12.79 -17.05 1.01
C LYS A 108 -13.01 -17.41 2.49
N ASP A 109 -12.04 -18.06 3.12
CA ASP A 109 -12.16 -18.71 4.42
C ASP A 109 -11.44 -17.96 5.56
N TRP A 110 -11.14 -16.67 5.41
CA TRP A 110 -10.44 -15.89 6.43
C TRP A 110 -10.98 -16.06 7.86
N PRO A 111 -12.31 -16.05 8.11
CA PRO A 111 -12.85 -16.29 9.44
C PRO A 111 -12.46 -17.66 10.03
N SER A 112 -12.36 -18.73 9.24
CA SER A 112 -11.96 -20.06 9.74
C SER A 112 -10.46 -20.18 10.02
N ARG A 113 -9.66 -19.22 9.55
CA ARG A 113 -8.22 -19.14 9.82
C ARG A 113 -7.91 -18.42 11.12
N VAL A 114 -8.87 -17.72 11.72
CA VAL A 114 -8.72 -17.06 13.01
C VAL A 114 -8.75 -18.14 14.11
N LEU A 115 -7.64 -18.30 14.80
CA LEU A 115 -7.47 -19.26 15.89
C LEU A 115 -7.85 -18.67 17.24
N HIS A 116 -7.68 -17.35 17.39
CA HIS A 116 -8.00 -16.58 18.59
C HIS A 116 -8.27 -15.12 18.24
N CYS A 117 -9.19 -14.48 18.94
CA CYS A 117 -9.51 -13.07 18.78
C CYS A 117 -9.99 -12.50 20.12
N ASP A 118 -9.29 -11.49 20.63
CA ASP A 118 -9.68 -10.73 21.80
C ASP A 118 -9.54 -9.21 21.55
N ASP A 119 -9.59 -8.40 22.61
CA ASP A 119 -9.54 -6.94 22.51
C ASP A 119 -8.19 -6.42 22.02
N ASP A 120 -7.11 -7.19 22.19
CA ASP A 120 -5.72 -6.78 21.94
C ASP A 120 -5.09 -7.51 20.75
N LEU A 121 -5.34 -8.81 20.60
CA LEU A 121 -4.65 -9.72 19.70
C LEU A 121 -5.61 -10.53 18.84
N ILE A 122 -5.17 -10.80 17.62
CA ILE A 122 -5.79 -11.74 16.69
C ILE A 122 -4.71 -12.74 16.26
N VAL A 123 -4.96 -14.02 16.49
CA VAL A 123 -4.05 -15.10 16.10
C VAL A 123 -4.63 -15.78 14.88
N VAL A 124 -3.85 -15.87 13.80
CA VAL A 124 -4.33 -16.40 12.53
C VAL A 124 -3.39 -17.48 11.98
N ASN A 125 -3.96 -18.49 11.32
CA ASN A 125 -3.19 -19.46 10.55
C ASN A 125 -2.95 -18.94 9.12
N LYS A 126 -1.78 -18.34 8.89
CA LYS A 126 -1.39 -17.72 7.61
C LYS A 126 -1.29 -18.77 6.50
N PRO A 127 -1.97 -18.56 5.34
CA PRO A 127 -1.80 -19.42 4.18
C PRO A 127 -0.42 -19.22 3.50
N PRO A 128 0.02 -20.17 2.67
CA PRO A 128 1.21 -19.99 1.84
C PRO A 128 0.93 -18.98 0.73
N GLY A 129 1.98 -18.31 0.24
CA GLY A 129 1.89 -17.37 -0.88
C GLY A 129 1.44 -15.96 -0.51
N LEU A 130 1.08 -15.70 0.76
CA LEU A 130 0.70 -14.38 1.26
C LEU A 130 1.82 -13.80 2.17
N PRO A 131 2.25 -12.55 1.93
CA PRO A 131 3.26 -11.90 2.76
C PRO A 131 2.66 -11.39 4.08
N CYS A 132 3.48 -11.35 5.12
CA CYS A 132 3.10 -10.71 6.38
C CYS A 132 3.17 -9.20 6.29
N MET A 133 3.98 -8.62 5.41
CA MET A 133 4.21 -7.17 5.32
C MET A 133 3.80 -6.64 3.95
N ARG A 134 3.36 -5.38 3.94
CA ARG A 134 3.08 -4.62 2.71
C ARG A 134 4.30 -4.63 1.78
N HIS A 135 4.07 -4.82 0.49
CA HIS A 135 5.07 -4.62 -0.55
C HIS A 135 5.15 -3.13 -0.93
N GLU A 136 6.26 -2.68 -1.50
CA GLU A 136 6.39 -1.28 -1.96
C GLU A 136 5.34 -0.94 -3.02
N SER A 137 4.98 -1.87 -3.91
CA SER A 137 3.98 -1.64 -4.95
C SER A 137 2.58 -2.13 -4.61
N ASN A 138 2.36 -2.74 -3.44
CA ASN A 138 1.07 -3.31 -3.05
C ASN A 138 0.92 -3.33 -1.53
N ALA A 139 -0.04 -2.55 -1.04
CA ALA A 139 -0.29 -2.34 0.37
C ALA A 139 -1.53 -3.06 0.90
N THR A 140 -2.29 -3.75 0.04
CA THR A 140 -3.60 -4.31 0.39
C THR A 140 -3.64 -5.84 0.35
N GLU A 141 -2.74 -6.48 -0.41
CA GLU A 141 -2.68 -7.94 -0.52
C GLU A 141 -1.63 -8.53 0.42
N GLU A 142 -1.79 -8.25 1.72
CA GLU A 142 -0.96 -8.77 2.81
C GLU A 142 -1.82 -9.22 3.99
N LEU A 143 -1.24 -9.99 4.91
CA LEU A 143 -1.96 -10.69 5.97
C LEU A 143 -2.87 -9.78 6.80
N ALA A 144 -2.37 -8.64 7.31
CA ALA A 144 -3.13 -7.78 8.20
C ALA A 144 -4.32 -7.13 7.48
N ALA A 145 -4.14 -6.65 6.24
CA ALA A 145 -5.19 -6.12 5.40
C ALA A 145 -6.27 -7.17 5.07
N CYS A 146 -5.87 -8.41 4.79
CA CYS A 146 -6.82 -9.48 4.49
C CYS A 146 -7.67 -9.84 5.71
N VAL A 147 -7.03 -10.04 6.87
CA VAL A 147 -7.72 -10.36 8.13
C VAL A 147 -8.59 -9.19 8.58
N GLY A 148 -8.06 -7.97 8.54
CA GLY A 148 -8.80 -6.75 8.89
C GLY A 148 -10.05 -6.58 8.04
N LYS A 149 -9.94 -6.74 6.72
CA LYS A 149 -11.09 -6.71 5.81
C LYS A 149 -12.12 -7.79 6.14
N ALA A 150 -11.68 -9.02 6.40
CA ALA A 150 -12.58 -10.13 6.70
C ALA A 150 -13.34 -9.97 8.03
N LEU A 151 -12.74 -9.29 9.01
CA LEU A 151 -13.30 -9.08 10.34
C LEU A 151 -13.93 -7.69 10.54
N GLY A 152 -13.80 -6.78 9.57
CA GLY A 152 -14.23 -5.38 9.72
C GLY A 152 -13.41 -4.61 10.75
N VAL A 153 -12.12 -4.94 10.88
CA VAL A 153 -11.18 -4.30 11.83
C VAL A 153 -10.08 -3.59 11.06
N GLU A 154 -9.83 -2.34 11.42
CA GLU A 154 -8.75 -1.53 10.84
C GLU A 154 -7.54 -1.46 11.79
N GLY A 155 -6.41 -0.99 11.29
CA GLY A 155 -5.24 -0.68 12.12
C GLY A 155 -4.50 -1.90 12.67
N LEU A 156 -4.74 -3.11 12.15
CA LEU A 156 -4.01 -4.30 12.57
C LEU A 156 -2.51 -4.18 12.26
N GLU A 157 -1.67 -4.48 13.25
CA GLU A 157 -0.22 -4.52 13.10
C GLU A 157 0.33 -5.93 13.36
N VAL A 158 1.23 -6.38 12.48
CA VAL A 158 1.87 -7.68 12.60
C VAL A 158 2.88 -7.67 13.75
N CYS A 159 2.77 -8.65 14.64
CA CYS A 159 3.67 -8.76 15.79
C CYS A 159 4.99 -9.46 15.44
N HIS A 160 4.95 -10.47 14.57
CA HIS A 160 6.10 -11.21 14.05
C HIS A 160 5.80 -11.73 12.64
N ARG A 161 6.83 -12.09 11.88
CA ARG A 161 6.70 -12.46 10.46
C ARG A 161 7.07 -13.91 10.18
N LEU A 162 6.40 -14.48 9.18
CA LEU A 162 6.80 -15.66 8.44
C LEU A 162 7.11 -15.27 7.00
N ASP A 163 7.96 -16.06 6.33
CA ASP A 163 8.20 -15.90 4.90
C ASP A 163 6.92 -16.12 4.09
N GLN A 164 6.89 -15.55 2.87
CA GLN A 164 5.70 -15.54 2.03
C GLN A 164 5.13 -16.96 1.82
N TRP A 165 5.99 -17.93 1.54
CA TRP A 165 5.59 -19.31 1.26
C TRP A 165 5.46 -20.21 2.50
N THR A 166 5.85 -19.71 3.67
CA THR A 166 5.71 -20.43 4.94
C THR A 166 4.27 -20.35 5.44
N THR A 167 3.71 -21.47 5.89
CA THR A 167 2.39 -21.53 6.53
C THR A 167 2.52 -21.56 8.04
N GLY A 168 1.48 -21.14 8.76
CA GLY A 168 1.43 -21.30 10.21
C GLY A 168 0.95 -20.07 10.96
N VAL A 169 1.13 -20.11 12.28
CA VAL A 169 0.57 -19.12 13.21
C VAL A 169 1.28 -17.78 13.07
N VAL A 170 0.50 -16.71 12.92
CA VAL A 170 0.95 -15.33 13.02
C VAL A 170 0.03 -14.56 13.96
N VAL A 171 0.63 -13.77 14.84
CA VAL A 171 -0.08 -12.89 15.76
C VAL A 171 -0.15 -11.48 15.16
N LEU A 172 -1.36 -10.94 15.11
CA LEU A 172 -1.66 -9.55 14.80
C LEU A 172 -2.13 -8.86 16.09
N SER A 173 -1.82 -7.57 16.19
CA SER A 173 -2.26 -6.70 17.28
C SER A 173 -3.29 -5.72 16.76
N ARG A 174 -4.31 -5.42 17.57
CA ARG A 174 -5.38 -4.46 17.22
C ARG A 174 -4.97 -3.02 17.44
N HIS A 175 -3.90 -2.78 18.20
CA HIS A 175 -3.33 -1.47 18.44
C HIS A 175 -1.84 -1.54 18.80
N LYS A 176 -1.17 -0.38 18.71
CA LYS A 176 0.28 -0.23 18.92
C LYS A 176 0.75 -0.66 20.32
N ALA A 177 -0.09 -0.48 21.34
CA ALA A 177 0.26 -0.84 22.72
C ALA A 177 0.37 -2.37 22.86
N ALA A 178 -0.60 -3.11 22.34
CA ALA A 178 -0.57 -4.58 22.28
C ALA A 178 0.62 -5.10 21.46
N ASN A 179 0.93 -4.47 20.32
CA ASN A 179 2.10 -4.83 19.51
C ASN A 179 3.40 -4.72 20.33
N LYS A 180 3.57 -3.59 21.03
CA LYS A 180 4.75 -3.32 21.86
C LYS A 180 4.85 -4.32 23.02
N GLU A 181 3.73 -4.63 23.67
CA GLU A 181 3.68 -5.60 24.75
C GLU A 181 4.05 -7.02 24.29
N PHE A 182 3.48 -7.48 23.18
CA PHE A 182 3.82 -8.77 22.59
C PHE A 182 5.31 -8.86 22.24
N LYS A 183 5.88 -7.83 21.61
CA LYS A 183 7.32 -7.81 21.27
C LYS A 183 8.20 -7.88 22.52
N ARG A 184 7.77 -7.22 23.61
CA ARG A 184 8.47 -7.27 24.90
C ARG A 184 8.40 -8.66 25.53
N SER A 185 7.29 -9.38 25.42
CA SER A 185 7.18 -10.74 26.00
C SER A 185 8.14 -11.72 25.31
N LEU A 186 8.36 -11.58 24.00
CA LEU A 186 9.35 -12.40 23.26
C LEU A 186 10.80 -12.14 23.69
N GLN A 187 11.13 -10.91 24.09
CA GLN A 187 12.48 -10.53 24.52
C GLN A 187 12.80 -11.01 25.94
N ASN A 188 11.76 -11.21 26.76
CA ASN A 188 11.87 -11.63 28.15
C ASN A 188 11.72 -13.14 28.33
N TYR A 189 11.72 -13.91 27.23
CA TYR A 189 11.72 -15.36 27.30
C TYR A 189 13.15 -15.87 27.60
N PRO A 190 13.35 -16.68 28.66
CA PRO A 190 14.66 -17.18 29.07
C PRO A 190 15.27 -18.15 28.05
#